data_AF-F1Z2H6-F1
#
_entry.id   AF-F1Z2H6-F1
#
_cell.length_a   1.000
_cell.length_b   1.000
_cell.length_c   1.000
_cell.angle_alpha   90.00
_cell.angle_beta   90.00
_cell.angle_gamma   90.00
#
_symmetry.space_group_name_H-M   'P 1'
#
loop_
_entity.id
_entity.type
_entity.pdbx_description
1 polymer ?
#
loop_
_entity_poly.entity_id
_entity_poly.type
_entity_poly.pdbx_seq_one_letter_code
_entity_poly.pdbx_strand_id
1 'polypeptide(L)'
;MTYGYKLENGQIKVIDTDLPLEVKNPRKAMGAFYKDKKKFQKSGKGLNSHEKIFLDAEQATVISSGLVSTAQTAYDEIKSSADEANEEAEALFNTTLEMPFGKTELTEAELADAYEVGDVTKESIVTKTAEYFKEKVSHAGDQVTAYTNLKNDIEKGIASMLEKIVN
;
A
#
# COMPACT_ATOMS: atom_id res chain seq x y z
N MET A 1 4.15 -5.35 16.71
CA MET A 1 2.76 -5.57 16.28
C MET A 1 2.74 -6.81 15.40
N THR A 2 2.03 -7.87 15.76
CA THR A 2 1.88 -9.06 14.91
C THR A 2 0.78 -8.79 13.90
N TYR A 3 1.10 -8.84 12.60
CA TYR A 3 0.21 -8.52 11.47
C TYR A 3 -1.05 -9.41 11.39
N GLY A 4 -1.96 -9.37 12.36
CA GLY A 4 -3.26 -10.06 12.29
C GLY A 4 -3.20 -11.59 12.30
N TYR A 5 -2.10 -12.21 12.75
CA TYR A 5 -1.98 -13.67 12.87
C TYR A 5 -1.54 -14.08 14.29
N LYS A 6 -2.13 -15.16 14.82
CA LYS A 6 -1.64 -15.87 16.01
C LYS A 6 -1.46 -17.35 15.73
N LEU A 7 -0.46 -17.95 16.36
CA LEU A 7 -0.35 -19.41 16.42
C LEU A 7 -1.25 -19.90 17.56
N GLU A 8 -2.26 -20.69 17.23
CA GLU A 8 -3.15 -21.37 18.17
C GLU A 8 -3.10 -22.88 17.87
N ASN A 9 -2.68 -23.69 18.84
CA ASN A 9 -2.55 -25.15 18.70
C ASN A 9 -1.72 -25.59 17.47
N GLY A 10 -0.63 -24.88 17.17
CA GLY A 10 0.23 -25.16 16.01
C GLY A 10 -0.35 -24.74 14.66
N GLN A 11 -1.52 -24.08 14.65
CA GLN A 11 -2.13 -23.53 13.44
C GLN A 11 -2.06 -22.00 13.45
N ILE A 12 -1.68 -21.41 12.32
CA ILE A 12 -1.76 -19.97 12.12
C ILE A 12 -3.25 -19.60 11.96
N LYS A 13 -3.79 -18.84 12.90
CA LYS A 13 -5.14 -18.26 12.85
C LYS A 13 -5.05 -16.77 12.60
N VAL A 14 -5.92 -16.28 11.71
CA VAL A 14 -6.10 -14.86 11.46
C VAL A 14 -6.94 -14.25 12.59
N ILE A 15 -6.45 -13.19 13.22
CA ILE A 15 -7.20 -12.37 14.16
C ILE A 15 -7.90 -11.27 13.35
N ASP A 16 -9.18 -11.46 13.05
CA ASP A 16 -9.98 -10.54 12.20
C ASP A 16 -10.12 -9.09 12.76
N THR A 17 -9.79 -8.86 14.04
CA THR A 17 -9.84 -7.52 14.67
C THR A 17 -8.67 -6.62 14.31
N ASP A 18 -7.53 -7.17 13.91
CA ASP A 18 -6.28 -6.40 13.70
C ASP A 18 -5.91 -6.27 12.21
N LEU A 19 -6.80 -6.70 11.31
CA LEU A 19 -6.58 -6.55 9.88
C LEU A 19 -6.90 -5.12 9.42
N PRO A 20 -6.05 -4.53 8.57
CA PRO A 20 -6.37 -3.28 7.88
C PRO A 20 -7.67 -3.39 7.08
N LEU A 21 -8.37 -2.26 6.89
CA LEU A 21 -9.70 -2.23 6.27
C LEU A 21 -9.67 -2.75 4.82
N GLU A 22 -8.60 -2.43 4.08
CA GLU A 22 -8.33 -2.90 2.72
C GLU A 22 -8.18 -4.42 2.62
N VAL A 23 -7.86 -5.13 3.72
CA VAL A 23 -7.82 -6.60 3.78
C VAL A 23 -9.14 -7.17 4.29
N LYS A 24 -9.73 -6.49 5.29
CA LYS A 24 -11.00 -6.89 5.91
C LYS A 24 -12.18 -6.82 4.94
N ASN A 25 -12.23 -5.79 4.10
CA ASN A 25 -13.32 -5.55 3.16
C ASN A 25 -13.40 -6.64 2.07
N PRO A 26 -12.33 -6.97 1.33
CA PRO A 26 -12.34 -8.08 0.37
C PRO A 26 -12.64 -9.42 1.03
N ARG A 27 -12.12 -9.67 2.24
CA ARG A 27 -12.41 -10.91 3.00
C ARG A 27 -13.89 -11.03 3.34
N LYS A 28 -14.52 -9.94 3.78
CA LYS A 28 -15.97 -9.89 4.04
C LYS A 28 -16.77 -10.12 2.76
N ALA A 29 -16.37 -9.49 1.65
CA ALA A 29 -17.02 -9.67 0.35
C ALA A 29 -16.85 -11.11 -0.18
N MET A 30 -15.70 -11.74 0.01
CA MET A 30 -15.48 -13.15 -0.29
C MET A 30 -16.39 -14.09 0.53
N GLY A 31 -16.84 -13.63 1.70
CA GLY A 31 -17.88 -14.31 2.48
C GLY A 31 -19.24 -14.37 1.76
N ALA A 32 -19.58 -13.39 0.93
CA ALA A 32 -20.77 -13.44 0.07
C ALA A 32 -20.61 -14.48 -1.04
N PHE A 33 -19.47 -14.45 -1.75
CA PHE A 33 -19.10 -15.46 -2.74
C PHE A 33 -19.22 -16.89 -2.21
N TYR A 34 -18.68 -17.17 -1.03
CA TYR A 34 -18.79 -18.52 -0.44
C TYR A 34 -20.22 -18.90 -0.09
N LYS A 35 -21.08 -17.94 0.26
CA LYS A 35 -22.52 -18.21 0.48
C LYS A 35 -23.20 -18.56 -0.84
N ASP A 36 -22.93 -17.82 -1.91
CA ASP A 36 -23.56 -18.04 -3.21
C ASP A 36 -23.06 -19.33 -3.86
N LYS A 37 -21.76 -19.61 -3.78
CA LYS A 37 -21.18 -20.91 -4.14
C LYS A 37 -21.88 -22.07 -3.44
N LYS A 38 -22.08 -21.96 -2.11
CA LYS A 38 -22.81 -22.99 -1.35
C LYS A 38 -24.26 -23.13 -1.79
N LYS A 39 -24.96 -22.02 -2.12
CA LYS A 39 -26.34 -22.07 -2.61
C LYS A 39 -26.45 -22.82 -3.93
N PHE A 40 -25.60 -22.49 -4.91
CA PHE A 40 -25.62 -23.16 -6.22
C PHE A 40 -25.29 -24.65 -6.13
N GLN A 41 -24.38 -25.03 -5.23
CA GLN A 41 -24.06 -26.44 -4.98
C GLN A 41 -25.19 -27.26 -4.36
N LYS A 42 -26.18 -26.64 -3.70
CA LYS A 42 -27.33 -27.35 -3.10
C LYS A 42 -28.28 -27.96 -4.13
N SER A 43 -28.19 -27.59 -5.41
CA SER A 43 -29.01 -28.16 -6.49
C SER A 43 -28.73 -29.66 -6.74
N GLY A 44 -27.62 -30.20 -6.22
CA GLY A 44 -27.25 -31.61 -6.34
C GLY A 44 -26.77 -32.03 -7.73
N LYS A 45 -26.83 -31.15 -8.73
CA LYS A 45 -26.45 -31.41 -10.13
C LYS A 45 -25.05 -30.88 -10.50
N GLY A 46 -24.30 -30.37 -9.51
CA GLY A 46 -23.07 -29.60 -9.75
C GLY A 46 -23.36 -28.19 -10.29
N LEU A 47 -22.32 -27.37 -10.43
CA LEU A 47 -22.44 -26.01 -10.95
C LEU A 47 -22.64 -26.03 -12.47
N ASN A 48 -23.68 -25.36 -12.95
CA ASN A 48 -23.86 -25.13 -14.38
C ASN A 48 -22.90 -24.03 -14.90
N SER A 49 -22.78 -23.90 -16.23
CA SER A 49 -21.84 -22.94 -16.84
C SER A 49 -22.11 -21.48 -16.44
N HIS A 50 -23.37 -21.10 -16.26
CA HIS A 50 -23.75 -19.74 -15.90
C HIS A 50 -23.41 -19.45 -14.43
N GLU A 51 -23.67 -20.40 -13.54
CA GLU A 51 -23.28 -20.32 -12.12
C GLU A 51 -21.76 -20.25 -11.97
N LYS A 52 -20.99 -20.98 -12.79
CA LYS A 52 -19.53 -20.88 -12.80
C LYS A 52 -19.06 -19.49 -13.23
N ILE A 53 -19.55 -18.99 -14.35
CA ILE A 53 -19.17 -17.66 -14.86
C ILE A 53 -19.55 -16.56 -13.86
N PHE A 54 -20.73 -16.64 -13.25
CA PHE A 54 -21.13 -15.70 -12.20
C PHE A 54 -20.17 -15.74 -11.00
N LEU A 55 -19.85 -16.94 -10.49
CA LEU A 55 -18.95 -17.10 -9.36
C LEU A 55 -17.53 -16.60 -9.68
N ASP A 56 -17.02 -16.90 -10.87
CA ASP A 56 -15.72 -16.43 -11.33
C ASP A 56 -15.69 -14.89 -11.43
N ALA A 57 -16.76 -14.28 -11.97
CA ALA A 57 -16.89 -12.84 -12.04
C ALA A 57 -16.96 -12.18 -10.65
N GLU A 58 -17.74 -12.74 -9.72
CA GLU A 58 -17.84 -12.25 -8.34
C GLU A 58 -16.48 -12.33 -7.63
N GLN A 59 -15.82 -13.48 -7.69
CA GLN A 59 -14.51 -13.68 -7.07
C GLN A 59 -13.46 -12.74 -7.66
N ALA A 60 -13.38 -12.65 -9.00
CA ALA A 60 -12.41 -11.81 -9.69
C ALA A 60 -12.60 -10.33 -9.36
N THR A 61 -13.85 -9.85 -9.27
CA THR A 61 -14.18 -8.47 -8.89
C THR A 61 -13.75 -8.15 -7.46
N VAL A 62 -14.01 -9.07 -6.52
CA VAL A 62 -13.64 -8.89 -5.11
C VAL A 62 -12.12 -8.85 -4.94
N ILE A 63 -11.40 -9.77 -5.59
CA ILE A 63 -9.94 -9.87 -5.49
C ILE A 63 -9.28 -8.65 -6.15
N SER A 64 -9.69 -8.27 -7.37
CA SER A 64 -9.08 -7.15 -8.09
C SER A 64 -9.28 -5.81 -7.36
N SER A 65 -10.47 -5.60 -6.80
CA SER A 65 -10.77 -4.41 -5.98
C SER A 65 -9.94 -4.38 -4.69
N GLY A 66 -9.75 -5.54 -4.06
CA GLY A 66 -8.90 -5.67 -2.88
C GLY A 66 -7.44 -5.34 -3.17
N LEU A 67 -6.90 -5.85 -4.28
CA LEU A 67 -5.52 -5.56 -4.69
C LEU A 67 -5.28 -4.05 -4.89
N VAL A 68 -6.19 -3.37 -5.59
CA VAL A 68 -6.09 -1.91 -5.79
C VAL A 68 -6.16 -1.16 -4.47
N SER A 69 -7.10 -1.54 -3.58
CA SER A 69 -7.21 -0.91 -2.27
C SER A 69 -5.95 -1.09 -1.42
N THR A 70 -5.37 -2.30 -1.41
CA THR A 70 -4.14 -2.57 -0.66
C THR A 70 -2.94 -1.83 -1.24
N ALA A 71 -2.81 -1.78 -2.56
CA ALA A 71 -1.74 -1.01 -3.20
C ALA A 71 -1.86 0.48 -2.90
N GLN A 72 -3.09 1.02 -2.89
CA GLN A 72 -3.33 2.43 -2.56
C GLN A 72 -2.96 2.73 -1.10
N THR A 73 -3.37 1.89 -0.15
CA THR A 73 -2.97 2.09 1.26
C THR A 73 -1.45 2.06 1.41
N ALA A 74 -0.77 1.09 0.80
CA ALA A 74 0.69 1.00 0.86
C ALA A 74 1.37 2.23 0.25
N TYR A 75 0.84 2.75 -0.86
CA TYR A 75 1.33 3.99 -1.46
C TYR A 75 1.14 5.19 -0.52
N ASP A 76 -0.02 5.32 0.11
CA ASP A 76 -0.32 6.41 1.04
C ASP A 76 0.60 6.35 2.27
N GLU A 77 0.87 5.16 2.82
CA GLU A 77 1.83 4.95 3.92
C GLU A 77 3.26 5.31 3.53
N ILE A 78 3.72 4.87 2.35
CA ILE A 78 5.06 5.20 1.83
C ILE A 78 5.20 6.71 1.63
N LYS A 79 4.15 7.35 1.11
CA LYS A 79 4.13 8.80 0.91
C LYS A 79 4.17 9.56 2.25
N SER A 80 3.37 9.14 3.23
CA SER A 80 3.38 9.74 4.57
C SER A 80 4.76 9.62 5.21
N SER A 81 5.38 8.45 5.15
CA SER A 81 6.72 8.23 5.69
C SER A 81 7.79 9.05 4.96
N ALA A 82 7.64 9.25 3.65
CA ALA A 82 8.51 10.12 2.87
C ALA A 82 8.37 11.59 3.28
N ASP A 83 7.14 12.06 3.47
CA ASP A 83 6.86 13.43 3.91
C ASP A 83 7.44 13.67 5.31
N GLU A 84 7.23 12.76 6.26
CA GLU A 84 7.82 12.80 7.61
C GLU A 84 9.36 12.83 7.58
N ALA A 85 9.99 11.97 6.77
CA ALA A 85 11.45 11.93 6.66
C ALA A 85 12.02 13.23 6.06
N ASN A 86 11.31 13.87 5.13
CA ASN A 86 11.71 15.17 4.58
C ASN A 86 11.58 16.28 5.62
N GLU A 87 10.50 16.29 6.42
CA GLU A 87 10.33 17.24 7.53
C GLU A 87 11.44 17.07 8.58
N GLU A 88 11.77 15.82 8.96
CA GLU A 88 12.86 15.53 9.89
C GLU A 88 14.23 15.95 9.34
N ALA A 89 14.47 15.74 8.04
CA ALA A 89 15.71 16.18 7.38
C ALA A 89 15.84 17.71 7.36
N GLU A 90 14.76 18.43 7.08
CA GLU A 90 14.74 19.90 7.16
C GLU A 90 14.96 20.39 8.59
N ALA A 91 14.29 19.77 9.57
CA ALA A 91 14.49 20.10 10.98
C ALA A 91 15.94 19.87 11.41
N LEU A 92 16.53 18.73 11.03
CA LEU A 92 17.92 18.41 11.31
C LEU A 92 18.87 19.45 10.70
N PHE A 93 18.67 19.81 9.42
CA PHE A 93 19.49 20.85 8.78
C PHE A 93 19.33 22.21 9.47
N ASN A 94 18.12 22.59 9.89
CA ASN A 94 17.92 23.86 10.59
C ASN A 94 18.70 23.94 11.92
N THR A 95 18.91 22.81 12.61
CA THR A 95 19.74 22.80 13.83
C THR A 95 21.20 23.16 13.56
N THR A 96 21.70 22.97 12.33
CA THR A 96 23.08 23.29 11.96
C THR A 96 23.25 24.78 11.67
N LEU A 97 22.15 25.51 11.48
CA LEU A 97 22.15 26.97 11.33
C LEU A 97 22.21 27.68 12.68
N GLU A 98 21.88 26.98 13.77
CA GLU A 98 21.93 27.51 15.12
C GLU A 98 23.29 27.26 15.76
N MET A 99 23.78 28.29 16.45
CA MET A 99 25.10 28.30 17.07
C MET A 99 25.07 27.37 18.33
N PRO A 100 25.97 26.38 18.44
CA PRO A 100 25.92 25.38 19.51
C PRO A 100 26.09 25.96 20.93
N PHE A 101 25.41 25.38 21.93
CA PHE A 101 25.51 25.85 23.31
C PHE A 101 26.96 25.95 23.81
N GLY A 102 27.31 27.10 24.38
CA GLY A 102 28.62 27.35 24.97
C GLY A 102 29.73 27.67 23.96
N LYS A 103 29.40 27.83 22.68
CA LYS A 103 30.29 28.45 21.68
C LYS A 103 29.98 29.94 21.59
N THR A 104 30.99 30.78 21.45
CA THR A 104 30.81 32.23 21.22
C THR A 104 31.87 32.79 20.28
N GLU A 105 32.83 31.95 19.89
CA GLU A 105 34.03 32.34 19.16
C GLU A 105 33.85 32.28 17.65
N LEU A 106 32.78 31.66 17.16
CA LEU A 106 32.50 31.49 15.74
C LEU A 106 31.41 32.47 15.28
N THR A 107 31.61 33.03 14.10
CA THR A 107 30.55 33.69 13.32
C THR A 107 29.65 32.67 12.64
N GLU A 108 28.48 33.10 12.17
CA GLU A 108 27.55 32.24 11.40
C GLU A 108 28.21 31.66 10.15
N ALA A 109 29.06 32.43 9.47
CA ALA A 109 29.81 31.98 8.29
C ALA A 109 30.85 30.91 8.66
N GLU A 110 31.63 31.11 9.72
CA GLU A 110 32.63 30.13 10.17
C GLU A 110 31.98 28.84 10.71
N LEU A 111 30.78 28.95 11.29
CA LEU A 111 29.98 27.79 11.69
C LEU A 111 29.51 26.99 10.46
N ALA A 112 28.99 27.67 9.43
CA ALA A 112 28.59 27.05 8.17
C ALA A 112 29.78 26.36 7.48
N ASP A 113 30.93 27.03 7.39
CA ASP A 113 32.17 26.46 6.84
C ASP A 113 32.60 25.20 7.62
N ALA A 114 32.51 25.23 8.96
CA ALA A 114 32.86 24.08 9.79
C ALA A 114 31.95 22.86 9.55
N TYR A 115 30.64 23.08 9.34
CA TYR A 115 29.70 22.02 8.96
C TYR A 115 29.93 21.52 7.53
N GLU A 116 30.27 22.41 6.60
CA GLU A 116 30.59 22.05 5.21
C GLU A 116 31.83 21.15 5.13
N VAL A 117 32.86 21.36 5.96
CA VAL A 117 34.02 20.45 6.07
C VAL A 117 33.60 19.03 6.44
N GLY A 118 32.51 18.89 7.21
CA GLY A 118 31.92 17.60 7.57
C GLY A 118 30.91 17.04 6.57
N ASP A 119 30.73 17.66 5.41
CA ASP A 119 29.65 17.40 4.44
C ASP A 119 28.25 17.49 5.09
N VAL A 120 28.07 18.36 6.07
CA VAL A 120 26.78 18.64 6.73
C VAL A 120 26.15 19.84 6.01
N THR A 121 25.57 19.58 4.83
CA THR A 121 25.00 20.60 3.96
C THR A 121 23.52 20.32 3.71
N LYS A 122 22.79 21.32 3.23
CA LYS A 122 21.41 21.12 2.78
C LYS A 122 21.31 20.05 1.71
N GLU A 123 22.31 19.99 0.83
CA GLU A 123 22.37 19.01 -0.24
C GLU A 123 22.51 17.58 0.30
N SER A 124 23.45 17.38 1.24
CA SER A 124 23.71 16.05 1.78
C SER A 124 22.60 15.53 2.70
N ILE A 125 21.91 16.42 3.41
CA ILE A 125 20.84 16.06 4.36
C ILE A 125 19.46 16.08 3.70
N VAL A 126 19.05 17.23 3.13
CA VAL A 126 17.68 17.43 2.66
C VAL A 126 17.51 16.90 1.23
N THR A 127 18.36 17.35 0.29
CA THR A 127 18.19 16.99 -1.13
C THR A 127 18.31 15.48 -1.34
N LYS A 128 19.38 14.84 -0.82
CA LYS A 128 19.56 13.38 -0.95
C LYS A 128 18.42 12.57 -0.32
N THR A 129 17.88 13.01 0.82
CA THR A 129 16.74 12.37 1.47
C THR A 129 15.49 12.47 0.59
N ALA A 130 15.19 13.66 0.08
CA ALA A 130 14.05 13.89 -0.80
C ALA A 130 14.15 13.07 -2.10
N GLU A 131 15.33 12.98 -2.70
CA GLU A 131 15.57 12.18 -3.91
C GLU A 131 15.38 10.68 -3.65
N TYR A 132 15.93 10.17 -2.55
CA TYR A 132 15.78 8.76 -2.15
C TYR A 132 14.30 8.39 -1.99
N PHE A 133 13.53 9.19 -1.27
CA PHE A 133 12.12 8.90 -1.04
C PHE A 133 11.24 9.15 -2.27
N LYS A 134 11.58 10.13 -3.12
CA LYS A 134 10.90 10.36 -4.40
C LYS A 134 10.92 9.11 -5.28
N GLU A 135 12.04 8.40 -5.34
CA GLU A 135 12.14 7.12 -6.06
C GLU A 135 11.16 6.07 -5.50
N LYS A 136 11.10 5.93 -4.17
CA LYS A 136 10.21 4.96 -3.50
C LYS A 136 8.74 5.27 -3.68
N VAL A 137 8.36 6.54 -3.54
CA VAL A 137 6.98 7.01 -3.79
C VAL A 137 6.60 6.78 -5.25
N SER A 138 7.51 7.06 -6.20
CA SER A 138 7.28 6.80 -7.63
C SER A 138 7.02 5.31 -7.88
N HIS A 139 7.87 4.43 -7.34
CA HIS A 139 7.72 2.99 -7.54
C HIS A 139 6.40 2.45 -6.95
N ALA A 140 6.00 2.94 -5.78
CA ALA A 140 4.71 2.59 -5.18
C ALA A 140 3.54 3.08 -6.06
N GLY A 141 3.63 4.28 -6.63
CA GLY A 141 2.64 4.81 -7.57
C GLY A 141 2.53 3.99 -8.85
N ASP A 142 3.65 3.48 -9.37
CA ASP A 142 3.66 2.57 -10.52
C ASP A 142 2.93 1.26 -10.22
N GLN A 143 3.07 0.72 -8.99
CA GLN A 143 2.34 -0.47 -8.56
C GLN A 143 0.83 -0.23 -8.47
N VAL A 144 0.40 0.89 -7.89
CA VAL A 144 -1.03 1.30 -7.88
C VAL A 144 -1.58 1.37 -9.31
N THR A 145 -0.83 1.97 -10.22
CA THR A 145 -1.21 2.07 -11.63
C THR A 145 -1.34 0.69 -12.28
N ALA A 146 -0.37 -0.20 -12.06
CA ALA A 146 -0.38 -1.55 -12.60
C ALA A 146 -1.60 -2.36 -12.12
N TYR A 147 -1.91 -2.32 -10.81
CA TYR A 147 -3.08 -3.02 -10.28
C TYR A 147 -4.41 -2.42 -10.75
N THR A 148 -4.47 -1.10 -10.92
CA THR A 148 -5.65 -0.42 -11.47
C THR A 148 -5.91 -0.85 -12.91
N ASN A 149 -4.86 -0.92 -13.73
CA ASN A 149 -4.96 -1.44 -15.10
C ASN A 149 -5.40 -2.90 -15.13
N LEU A 150 -4.81 -3.75 -14.27
CA LEU A 150 -5.22 -5.15 -14.14
C LEU A 150 -6.70 -5.29 -13.75
N LYS A 151 -7.20 -4.47 -12.80
CA LYS A 151 -8.61 -4.44 -12.44
C LYS A 151 -9.49 -4.09 -13.63
N ASN A 152 -9.13 -3.05 -14.39
CA ASN A 152 -9.89 -2.65 -15.57
C ASN A 152 -9.94 -3.75 -16.64
N ASP A 153 -8.83 -4.48 -16.85
CA ASP A 153 -8.79 -5.58 -17.81
C ASP A 153 -9.60 -6.79 -17.34
N ILE A 154 -9.61 -7.08 -16.04
CA ILE A 154 -10.50 -8.07 -15.43
C ILE A 154 -11.97 -7.68 -15.65
N GLU A 155 -12.35 -6.43 -15.42
CA GLU A 155 -13.71 -5.93 -15.61
C GLU A 155 -14.17 -6.06 -17.07
N LYS A 156 -13.31 -5.72 -18.04
CA LYS A 156 -13.59 -5.94 -19.46
C LYS A 156 -13.76 -7.41 -19.79
N GLY A 157 -12.90 -8.27 -19.23
CA GLY A 157 -12.99 -9.73 -19.40
C GLY A 157 -14.31 -10.29 -18.87
N ILE A 158 -14.73 -9.84 -17.68
CA ILE A 158 -16.02 -10.20 -17.08
C ILE A 158 -17.18 -9.76 -17.98
N ALA A 159 -17.19 -8.51 -18.45
CA ALA A 159 -18.25 -8.00 -19.32
C ALA A 159 -18.38 -8.86 -20.59
N SER A 160 -17.27 -9.19 -21.25
CA SER A 160 -17.26 -10.05 -22.43
C SER A 160 -17.76 -11.48 -22.15
N MET A 161 -17.47 -12.04 -20.97
CA MET A 161 -18.00 -13.35 -20.59
C MET A 161 -19.50 -13.31 -20.32
N LEU A 162 -20.01 -12.23 -19.72
CA LEU A 162 -21.44 -12.06 -19.45
C LEU A 162 -22.26 -11.86 -20.74
N GLU A 163 -21.72 -11.17 -21.74
CA GLU A 163 -22.38 -11.04 -23.05
C GLU A 163 -22.62 -12.39 -23.73
N LYS A 164 -21.72 -13.37 -23.53
CA LYS A 164 -21.86 -14.74 -24.07
C LYS A 164 -22.95 -15.58 -23.41
N ILE A 165 -23.51 -15.10 -22.30
CA ILE A 165 -24.62 -15.75 -21.59
C ILE A 165 -25.98 -15.25 -22.10
N VAL A 166 -26.03 -14.05 -22.69
CA VAL A 166 -27.27 -13.39 -23.13
C VAL A 166 -27.62 -13.71 -24.59
N ASN A 167 -26.66 -14.21 -25.38
CA ASN A 167 -26.84 -14.68 -26.76
C ASN A 167 -26.89 -16.21 -26.84
#